data_AF-A0A953YH74-F1
#
_entry.id   AF-A0A953YH74-F1
#
_cell.length_a   1.000
_cell.length_b   1.000
_cell.length_c   1.000
_cell.angle_alpha   90.00
_cell.angle_beta   90.00
_cell.angle_gamma   90.00
#
_symmetry.space_group_name_H-M   'P 1'
#
loop_
_entity.id
_entity.type
_entity.pdbx_description
1 polymer ?
#
loop_
_entity_poly.entity_id
_entity_poly.type
_entity_poly.pdbx_seq_one_letter_code
_entity_poly.pdbx_strand_id
1 'polypeptide(L)'
;MGANAYLLPLIGIGYFLWLATLVARPGRQRFAFCLAAASTILWAAIAYWDEYVAALPQSLTVVAGVVRLWTWVWLVAQLLSLWSSPVDPETGRKVRSPGSAPMQIASAVALASIVVAVAAQWVGPMYEPFANATVGRLCLAVIGFMLLENLLTLAPSPARWAIKHMLIGFGAAFAFDLFLFSEAMLLKQISEVTAEVAPFVIAFVLPLVWISERRLRGIRSGIAVSRTVMLRTTALLGSGLYLLGVAGVGFLIQRFGWTWGPALQMAGFIGALLVLAVMLASSQV
;
A
#
# COMPACT_ATOMS: atom_id res chain seq x y z
N MET A 1 -27.01 8.47 5.17
CA MET A 1 -25.93 8.77 4.20
C MET A 1 -24.66 8.97 5.00
N GLY A 2 -23.77 7.98 4.99
CA GLY A 2 -22.51 8.01 5.75
C GLY A 2 -21.48 8.96 5.14
N ALA A 3 -20.39 9.23 5.86
CA ALA A 3 -19.31 10.11 5.40
C ALA A 3 -18.68 9.65 4.06
N ASN A 4 -18.73 8.34 3.78
CA ASN A 4 -18.21 7.73 2.55
C ASN A 4 -18.86 8.24 1.27
N ALA A 5 -20.15 8.58 1.30
CA ALA A 5 -20.89 9.04 0.13
C ALA A 5 -20.27 10.30 -0.50
N TYR A 6 -19.62 11.13 0.32
CA TYR A 6 -19.00 12.38 -0.12
C TYR A 6 -17.48 12.25 -0.31
N LEU A 7 -16.83 11.36 0.44
CA LEU A 7 -15.37 11.22 0.42
C LEU A 7 -14.83 10.44 -0.77
N LEU A 8 -15.51 9.36 -1.20
CA LEU A 8 -15.10 8.58 -2.37
C LEU A 8 -15.06 9.43 -3.65
N PRO A 9 -16.10 10.24 -3.96
CA PRO A 9 -16.04 11.18 -5.09
C PRO A 9 -14.96 12.26 -4.92
N LEU A 10 -14.76 12.78 -3.70
CA LEU A 10 -13.78 13.83 -3.43
C LEU A 10 -12.33 13.34 -3.64
N ILE A 11 -12.05 12.08 -3.30
CA ILE A 11 -10.79 11.41 -3.65
C ILE A 11 -10.63 11.31 -5.16
N GLY A 12 -11.70 10.89 -5.86
CA GLY A 12 -11.72 10.84 -7.33
C GLY A 12 -11.35 12.19 -7.96
N ILE A 13 -11.95 13.28 -7.46
CA ILE A 13 -11.68 14.65 -7.91
C ILE A 13 -10.23 15.06 -7.57
N GLY A 14 -9.76 14.81 -6.35
CA GLY A 14 -8.40 15.16 -5.92
C GLY A 14 -7.32 14.46 -6.76
N TYR A 15 -7.47 13.16 -7.01
CA TYR A 15 -6.55 12.41 -7.87
C TYR A 15 -6.68 12.78 -9.35
N PHE A 16 -7.87 13.18 -9.81
CA PHE A 16 -8.06 13.72 -11.16
C PHE A 16 -7.34 15.06 -11.35
N LEU A 17 -7.43 15.96 -10.38
CA LEU A 17 -6.67 17.22 -10.38
C LEU A 17 -5.16 16.95 -10.35
N TRP A 18 -4.71 15.99 -9.56
CA TRP A 18 -3.32 15.59 -9.56
C TRP A 18 -2.87 15.01 -10.91
N LEU A 19 -3.70 14.14 -11.54
CA LEU A 19 -3.48 13.66 -12.91
C LEU A 19 -3.31 14.80 -13.91
N ALA A 20 -4.18 15.81 -13.85
CA ALA A 20 -4.10 16.97 -14.73
C ALA A 20 -2.73 17.69 -14.62
N THR A 21 -2.13 17.75 -13.43
CA THR A 21 -0.79 18.33 -13.23
C THR A 21 0.36 17.47 -13.78
N LEU A 22 0.09 16.20 -14.11
CA LEU A 22 1.07 15.23 -14.63
C LEU A 22 1.06 15.14 -16.17
N VAL A 23 -0.03 15.56 -16.84
CA VAL A 23 -0.21 15.42 -18.32
C VAL A 23 0.82 16.20 -19.15
N ALA A 24 1.48 17.19 -18.57
CA ALA A 24 2.47 18.01 -19.26
C ALA A 24 3.93 17.47 -19.24
N ARG A 25 4.20 16.21 -18.85
CA ARG A 25 5.59 15.71 -18.66
C ARG A 25 6.05 14.55 -19.54
N PRO A 26 7.29 14.52 -20.02
CA PRO A 26 7.88 13.28 -20.56
C PRO A 26 8.49 12.41 -19.45
N GLY A 27 8.45 11.07 -19.59
CA GLY A 27 9.25 10.12 -18.78
C GLY A 27 8.49 8.95 -18.14
N ARG A 28 9.22 7.85 -17.85
CA ARG A 28 8.67 6.60 -17.26
C ARG A 28 7.98 6.78 -15.90
N GLN A 29 8.40 7.78 -15.13
CA GLN A 29 7.82 8.09 -13.81
C GLN A 29 6.47 8.78 -13.89
N ARG A 30 6.24 9.60 -14.93
CA ARG A 30 4.90 10.16 -15.19
C ARG A 30 3.90 9.02 -15.33
N PHE A 31 4.25 8.01 -16.13
CA PHE A 31 3.36 6.88 -16.34
C PHE A 31 3.03 6.15 -15.03
N ALA A 32 4.02 6.01 -14.12
CA ALA A 32 3.79 5.45 -12.78
C ALA A 32 2.82 6.26 -11.92
N PHE A 33 3.03 7.57 -11.82
CA PHE A 33 2.12 8.44 -11.08
C PHE A 33 0.71 8.46 -11.70
N CYS A 34 0.62 8.52 -13.04
CA CYS A 34 -0.65 8.50 -13.74
C CYS A 34 -1.42 7.19 -13.53
N LEU A 35 -0.73 6.04 -13.60
CA LEU A 35 -1.37 4.74 -13.42
C LEU A 35 -1.83 4.53 -11.98
N ALA A 36 -1.04 4.96 -10.99
CA ALA A 36 -1.43 4.94 -9.58
C ALA A 36 -2.65 5.84 -9.30
N ALA A 37 -2.71 7.01 -9.92
CA ALA A 37 -3.85 7.90 -9.78
C ALA A 37 -5.11 7.35 -10.47
N ALA A 38 -4.99 6.91 -11.73
CA ALA A 38 -6.11 6.39 -12.51
C ALA A 38 -6.73 5.14 -11.86
N SER A 39 -5.90 4.22 -11.34
CA SER A 39 -6.41 3.06 -10.61
C SER A 39 -7.09 3.43 -9.29
N THR A 40 -6.62 4.47 -8.59
CA THR A 40 -7.25 4.96 -7.35
C THR A 40 -8.61 5.59 -7.62
N ILE A 41 -8.72 6.38 -8.71
CA ILE A 41 -10.00 6.94 -9.18
C ILE A 41 -10.96 5.82 -9.57
N LEU A 42 -10.48 4.84 -10.35
CA LEU A 42 -11.29 3.71 -10.78
C LEU A 42 -11.80 2.89 -9.60
N TRP A 43 -10.93 2.61 -8.62
CA TRP A 43 -11.31 1.92 -7.39
C TRP A 43 -12.35 2.72 -6.59
N ALA A 44 -12.17 4.03 -6.42
CA ALA A 44 -13.11 4.87 -5.69
C ALA A 44 -14.48 4.94 -6.39
N ALA A 45 -14.50 5.01 -7.73
CA ALA A 45 -15.73 4.98 -8.52
C ALA A 45 -16.46 3.65 -8.41
N ILE A 46 -15.73 2.52 -8.47
CA ILE A 46 -16.30 1.17 -8.29
C ILE A 46 -16.88 1.01 -6.88
N ALA A 47 -16.14 1.44 -5.85
CA ALA A 47 -16.60 1.38 -4.46
C ALA A 47 -17.87 2.23 -4.24
N TYR A 48 -17.90 3.46 -4.77
CA TYR A 48 -19.08 4.31 -4.68
C TYR A 48 -20.29 3.69 -5.39
N TRP A 49 -20.08 3.11 -6.57
CA TRP A 49 -21.16 2.49 -7.34
C TRP A 49 -21.74 1.26 -6.62
N ASP A 50 -20.88 0.40 -6.09
CA ASP A 50 -21.26 -0.80 -5.34
C ASP A 50 -22.10 -0.46 -4.09
N GLU A 51 -21.71 0.59 -3.36
CA GLU A 51 -22.35 0.99 -2.11
C GLU A 51 -23.66 1.78 -2.32
N TYR A 52 -23.72 2.68 -3.31
CA TYR A 52 -24.80 3.68 -3.43
C TYR A 52 -25.70 3.54 -4.65
N VAL A 53 -25.30 2.79 -5.67
CA VAL A 53 -26.04 2.70 -6.94
C VAL A 53 -26.61 1.32 -7.16
N ALA A 54 -25.75 0.30 -7.24
CA ALA A 54 -26.14 -1.08 -7.43
C ALA A 54 -25.02 -2.02 -7.02
N ALA A 55 -25.37 -3.11 -6.35
CA ALA A 55 -24.43 -4.16 -5.97
C ALA A 55 -23.69 -4.70 -7.22
N LEU A 56 -22.36 -4.63 -7.17
CA LEU A 56 -21.46 -5.12 -8.19
C LEU A 56 -20.97 -6.54 -7.84
N PRO A 57 -20.49 -7.32 -8.83
CA PRO A 57 -19.83 -8.58 -8.54
C PRO A 57 -18.63 -8.38 -7.62
N GLN A 58 -18.52 -9.18 -6.56
CA GLN A 58 -17.42 -9.11 -5.59
C GLN A 58 -16.04 -9.23 -6.25
N SER A 59 -15.93 -9.98 -7.35
CA SER A 59 -14.71 -10.10 -8.14
C SER A 59 -14.23 -8.74 -8.67
N LEU A 60 -15.14 -7.87 -9.10
CA LEU A 60 -14.82 -6.55 -9.64
C LEU A 60 -14.25 -5.62 -8.55
N THR A 61 -14.88 -5.59 -7.37
CA THR A 61 -14.43 -4.75 -6.24
C THR A 61 -13.07 -5.21 -5.70
N VAL A 62 -12.85 -6.53 -5.64
CA VAL A 62 -11.56 -7.13 -5.27
C VAL A 62 -10.48 -6.79 -6.30
N VAL A 63 -10.74 -7.01 -7.59
CA VAL A 63 -9.77 -6.74 -8.67
C VAL A 63 -9.37 -5.26 -8.68
N ALA A 64 -10.34 -4.35 -8.58
CA ALA A 64 -10.05 -2.91 -8.49
C ALA A 64 -9.14 -2.58 -7.30
N GLY A 65 -9.41 -3.19 -6.14
CA GLY A 65 -8.61 -3.03 -4.94
C GLY A 65 -7.18 -3.56 -5.06
N VAL A 66 -7.01 -4.73 -5.69
CA VAL A 66 -5.69 -5.34 -5.96
C VAL A 66 -4.90 -4.50 -6.95
N VAL A 67 -5.53 -4.04 -8.04
CA VAL A 67 -4.89 -3.17 -9.04
C VAL A 67 -4.44 -1.86 -8.41
N ARG A 68 -5.27 -1.21 -7.57
CA ARG A 68 -4.89 -0.01 -6.82
C ARG A 68 -3.62 -0.25 -5.99
N LEU A 69 -3.62 -1.27 -5.12
CA LEU A 69 -2.47 -1.60 -4.27
C LEU A 69 -1.21 -1.91 -5.10
N TRP A 70 -1.34 -2.72 -6.15
CA TRP A 70 -0.23 -3.10 -7.01
C TRP A 70 0.39 -1.88 -7.71
N THR A 71 -0.42 -0.94 -8.21
CA THR A 71 0.11 0.27 -8.85
C THR A 71 0.83 1.20 -7.87
N TRP A 72 0.39 1.25 -6.60
CA TRP A 72 1.09 2.01 -5.55
C TRP A 72 2.43 1.36 -5.21
N VAL A 73 2.47 0.03 -5.04
CA VAL A 73 3.71 -0.75 -4.87
C VAL A 73 4.66 -0.51 -6.05
N TRP A 74 4.14 -0.55 -7.27
CA TRP A 74 4.91 -0.29 -8.48
C TRP A 74 5.45 1.14 -8.54
N LEU A 75 4.66 2.13 -8.14
CA LEU A 75 5.09 3.52 -8.06
C LEU A 75 6.28 3.68 -7.11
N VAL A 76 6.22 3.08 -5.92
CA VAL A 76 7.35 3.10 -4.96
C VAL A 76 8.57 2.36 -5.54
N ALA A 77 8.38 1.22 -6.22
CA ALA A 77 9.48 0.51 -6.88
C ALA A 77 10.13 1.32 -8.03
N GLN A 78 9.36 2.11 -8.76
CA GLN A 78 9.90 3.04 -9.76
C GLN A 78 10.69 4.18 -9.11
N LEU A 79 10.19 4.70 -7.99
CA LEU A 79 10.89 5.74 -7.24
C LEU A 79 12.19 5.23 -6.60
N LEU A 80 12.27 3.95 -6.25
CA LEU A 80 13.52 3.30 -5.86
C LEU A 80 14.53 3.24 -7.00
N SER A 81 14.07 2.94 -8.21
CA SER A 81 14.94 2.77 -9.39
C SER A 81 15.67 4.05 -9.81
N LEU A 82 15.23 5.22 -9.32
CA LEU A 82 15.91 6.52 -9.51
C LEU A 82 17.30 6.58 -8.88
N TRP A 83 17.52 5.81 -7.83
CA TRP A 83 18.68 5.97 -6.94
C TRP A 83 19.60 4.75 -6.99
N SER A 84 19.19 3.72 -7.71
CA SER A 84 20.02 2.56 -8.02
C SER A 84 20.65 2.74 -9.39
N SER A 85 21.99 2.69 -9.46
CA SER A 85 22.67 2.53 -10.75
C SER A 85 22.33 1.16 -11.33
N PRO A 86 21.84 1.07 -12.59
CA PRO A 86 21.56 -0.19 -13.25
C PRO A 86 22.83 -0.94 -13.68
N VAL A 87 24.01 -0.34 -13.51
CA VAL A 87 25.31 -0.91 -13.90
C VAL A 87 26.24 -0.90 -12.70
N ASP A 88 26.81 -2.06 -12.40
CA ASP A 88 27.88 -2.20 -11.42
C ASP A 88 29.13 -1.45 -11.91
N PRO A 89 29.63 -0.45 -11.17
CA PRO A 89 30.81 0.30 -11.58
C PRO A 89 32.07 -0.57 -11.72
N GLU A 90 32.17 -1.71 -11.03
CA GLU A 90 33.36 -2.57 -11.08
C GLU A 90 33.30 -3.63 -12.18
N THR A 91 32.13 -4.21 -12.43
CA THR A 91 31.98 -5.34 -13.36
C THR A 91 31.31 -4.99 -14.68
N GLY A 92 30.75 -3.78 -14.82
CA GLY A 92 29.99 -3.35 -16.01
C GLY A 92 28.71 -4.16 -16.25
N ARG A 93 28.38 -5.11 -15.36
CA ARG A 93 27.19 -5.94 -15.47
C ARG A 93 25.95 -5.18 -15.04
N LYS A 94 24.85 -5.51 -15.69
CA LYS A 94 23.54 -4.95 -15.38
C LYS A 94 23.07 -5.50 -14.03
N VAL A 95 23.09 -4.68 -12.99
CA VAL A 95 22.63 -5.08 -11.66
C VAL A 95 21.11 -4.97 -11.63
N ARG A 96 20.45 -5.98 -11.07
CA ARG A 96 19.00 -5.91 -10.81
C ARG A 96 18.72 -4.70 -9.92
N SER A 97 17.75 -3.87 -10.31
CA SER A 97 17.33 -2.78 -9.45
C SER A 97 16.81 -3.36 -8.13
N PRO A 98 17.07 -2.72 -7.00
CA PRO A 98 16.68 -3.25 -5.68
C PRO A 98 15.17 -3.42 -5.52
N GLY A 99 14.37 -2.70 -6.31
CA GLY A 99 12.92 -2.87 -6.38
C GLY A 99 12.45 -4.03 -7.28
N SER A 100 13.30 -4.65 -8.12
CA SER A 100 12.82 -5.61 -9.12
C SER A 100 12.34 -6.93 -8.52
N ALA A 101 13.04 -7.45 -7.51
CA ALA A 101 12.66 -8.70 -6.83
C ALA A 101 11.33 -8.55 -6.05
N PRO A 102 11.17 -7.58 -5.12
CA PRO A 102 9.88 -7.36 -4.46
C PRO A 102 8.75 -7.05 -5.44
N MET A 103 9.02 -6.37 -6.56
CA MET A 103 8.02 -6.11 -7.59
C MET A 103 7.56 -7.37 -8.34
N GLN A 104 8.45 -8.33 -8.59
CA GLN A 104 8.10 -9.63 -9.18
C GLN A 104 7.18 -10.43 -8.24
N ILE A 105 7.53 -10.45 -6.95
CA ILE A 105 6.72 -11.09 -5.91
C ILE A 105 5.35 -10.40 -5.83
N ALA A 106 5.31 -9.07 -5.78
CA ALA A 106 4.06 -8.31 -5.76
C ALA A 106 3.17 -8.61 -6.98
N SER A 107 3.77 -8.72 -8.17
CA SER A 107 3.04 -9.06 -9.40
C SER A 107 2.49 -10.48 -9.36
N ALA A 108 3.26 -11.45 -8.86
CA ALA A 108 2.79 -12.82 -8.68
C ALA A 108 1.64 -12.91 -7.67
N VAL A 109 1.76 -12.20 -6.54
CA VAL A 109 0.71 -12.12 -5.51
C VAL A 109 -0.55 -11.44 -6.06
N ALA A 110 -0.41 -10.33 -6.79
CA ALA A 110 -1.55 -9.64 -7.40
C ALA A 110 -2.25 -10.52 -8.44
N LEU A 111 -1.49 -11.20 -9.31
CA LEU A 111 -2.04 -12.11 -10.30
C LEU A 111 -2.78 -13.28 -9.63
N ALA A 112 -2.17 -13.92 -8.63
CA ALA A 112 -2.81 -14.99 -7.87
C ALA A 112 -4.11 -14.52 -7.22
N SER A 113 -4.11 -13.32 -6.64
CA SER A 113 -5.30 -12.72 -6.01
C SER A 113 -6.43 -12.48 -7.02
N ILE A 114 -6.09 -11.99 -8.22
CA ILE A 114 -7.06 -11.74 -9.30
C ILE A 114 -7.62 -13.06 -9.82
N VAL A 115 -6.75 -14.06 -10.09
CA VAL A 115 -7.16 -15.38 -10.56
C VAL A 115 -8.09 -16.03 -9.55
N VAL A 116 -7.75 -15.97 -8.27
CA VAL A 116 -8.60 -16.45 -7.17
C VAL A 116 -9.97 -15.76 -7.15
N ALA A 117 -10.00 -14.43 -7.21
CA ALA A 117 -11.24 -13.66 -7.19
C ALA A 117 -12.13 -13.97 -8.41
N VAL A 118 -11.53 -14.17 -9.58
CA VAL A 118 -12.22 -14.47 -10.83
C VAL A 118 -12.63 -15.94 -10.93
N ALA A 119 -11.87 -16.87 -10.34
CA ALA A 119 -12.23 -18.28 -10.34
C ALA A 119 -13.36 -18.60 -9.35
N ALA A 120 -13.42 -17.88 -8.22
CA ALA A 120 -14.41 -18.10 -7.17
C ALA A 120 -15.87 -18.05 -7.66
N GLN A 121 -16.17 -17.21 -8.65
CA GLN A 121 -17.51 -17.09 -9.27
C GLN A 121 -17.94 -18.36 -10.05
N TRP A 122 -17.02 -19.29 -10.33
CA TRP A 122 -17.30 -20.55 -11.03
C TRP A 122 -17.29 -21.79 -10.12
N VAL A 123 -16.69 -21.68 -8.92
CA VAL A 123 -16.42 -22.82 -8.02
C VAL A 123 -17.51 -23.00 -6.94
N GLY A 124 -18.41 -22.02 -6.79
CA GLY A 124 -19.53 -22.09 -5.85
C GLY A 124 -19.11 -21.99 -4.38
N PRO A 125 -20.02 -22.28 -3.42
CA PRO A 125 -19.83 -22.02 -1.98
C PRO A 125 -18.80 -22.92 -1.27
N MET A 126 -18.16 -23.87 -1.99
CA MET A 126 -17.07 -24.70 -1.46
C MET A 126 -15.74 -23.95 -1.31
N TYR A 127 -15.67 -22.73 -1.84
CA TYR A 127 -14.49 -21.87 -1.82
C TYR A 127 -14.76 -20.64 -0.96
N GLU A 128 -13.86 -20.30 -0.03
CA GLU A 128 -13.90 -19.08 0.81
C GLU A 128 -13.19 -17.92 0.07
N PRO A 129 -13.87 -17.19 -0.82
CA PRO A 129 -13.23 -16.29 -1.79
C PRO A 129 -12.68 -15.06 -1.08
N PHE A 130 -13.38 -14.64 -0.03
CA PHE A 130 -13.09 -13.48 0.78
C PHE A 130 -11.75 -13.61 1.49
N ALA A 131 -11.49 -14.75 2.14
CA ALA A 131 -10.25 -14.98 2.87
C ALA A 131 -9.02 -14.93 1.95
N ASN A 132 -9.08 -15.62 0.81
CA ASN A 132 -7.93 -15.74 -0.09
C ASN A 132 -7.60 -14.42 -0.80
N ALA A 133 -8.63 -13.68 -1.24
CA ALA A 133 -8.43 -12.35 -1.83
C ALA A 133 -7.85 -11.35 -0.81
N THR A 134 -8.22 -11.46 0.46
CA THR A 134 -7.76 -10.56 1.53
C THR A 134 -6.29 -10.84 1.88
N VAL A 135 -5.87 -12.10 1.93
CA VAL A 135 -4.45 -12.49 2.15
C VAL A 135 -3.54 -11.86 1.09
N GLY A 136 -3.94 -11.91 -0.18
CA GLY A 136 -3.15 -11.31 -1.26
C GLY A 136 -2.97 -9.80 -1.12
N ARG A 137 -4.02 -9.08 -0.71
CA ARG A 137 -3.99 -7.63 -0.46
C ARG A 137 -3.13 -7.29 0.76
N LEU A 138 -3.17 -8.13 1.80
CA LEU A 138 -2.31 -8.04 2.97
C LEU A 138 -0.83 -8.21 2.60
N CYS A 139 -0.50 -9.23 1.79
CA CYS A 139 0.85 -9.44 1.26
C CYS A 139 1.33 -8.23 0.43
N LEU A 140 0.47 -7.63 -0.40
CA LEU A 140 0.80 -6.42 -1.16
C LEU A 140 1.11 -5.22 -0.24
N ALA A 141 0.35 -5.05 0.85
CA ALA A 141 0.61 -3.99 1.83
C ALA A 141 1.98 -4.18 2.51
N VAL A 142 2.33 -5.41 2.90
CA VAL A 142 3.65 -5.75 3.47
C VAL A 142 4.78 -5.46 2.47
N ILE A 143 4.63 -5.86 1.21
CA ILE A 143 5.64 -5.58 0.17
C ILE A 143 5.78 -4.07 -0.05
N GLY A 144 4.67 -3.33 -0.04
CA GLY A 144 4.67 -1.86 -0.11
C GLY A 144 5.50 -1.23 1.02
N PHE A 145 5.34 -1.73 2.25
CA PHE A 145 6.16 -1.31 3.39
C PHE A 145 7.65 -1.60 3.24
N MET A 146 8.00 -2.81 2.79
CA MET A 146 9.39 -3.18 2.56
C MET A 146 10.04 -2.27 1.50
N LEU A 147 9.29 -1.91 0.45
CA LEU A 147 9.77 -0.96 -0.55
C LEU A 147 9.95 0.45 0.02
N LEU A 148 9.08 0.90 0.95
CA LEU A 148 9.25 2.20 1.61
C LEU A 148 10.49 2.23 2.52
N GLU A 149 10.77 1.16 3.26
CA GLU A 149 12.00 1.04 4.06
C GLU A 149 13.24 1.10 3.16
N ASN A 150 13.23 0.37 2.05
CA ASN A 150 14.29 0.46 1.05
C ASN A 150 14.41 1.89 0.50
N LEU A 151 13.28 2.58 0.26
CA LEU A 151 13.30 3.93 -0.31
C LEU A 151 13.92 4.95 0.65
N LEU A 152 13.65 4.83 1.95
CA LEU A 152 14.23 5.67 2.99
C LEU A 152 15.76 5.52 3.05
N THR A 153 16.24 4.28 2.99
CA THR A 153 17.67 3.97 3.18
C THR A 153 18.50 4.33 1.95
N LEU A 154 17.92 4.19 0.75
CA LEU A 154 18.61 4.46 -0.51
C LEU A 154 18.68 5.94 -0.88
N ALA A 155 17.77 6.78 -0.36
CA ALA A 155 17.72 8.19 -0.70
C ALA A 155 18.96 8.97 -0.21
N PRO A 156 19.76 9.62 -1.09
CA PRO A 156 20.73 10.63 -0.74
C PRO A 156 20.18 11.76 0.11
N SER A 157 21.04 12.28 0.99
CA SER A 157 20.76 13.40 1.89
C SER A 157 19.94 14.55 1.29
N PRO A 158 20.26 15.12 0.09
CA PRO A 158 19.50 16.24 -0.46
C PRO A 158 18.03 15.90 -0.77
N ALA A 159 17.71 14.63 -0.93
CA ALA A 159 16.42 14.19 -1.43
C ALA A 159 15.64 13.32 -0.42
N ARG A 160 16.26 12.97 0.72
CA ARG A 160 15.57 12.45 1.91
C ARG A 160 14.44 13.36 2.38
N TRP A 161 14.67 14.68 2.38
CA TRP A 161 13.65 15.64 2.79
C TRP A 161 12.47 15.72 1.81
N ALA A 162 12.74 15.59 0.51
CA ALA A 162 11.71 15.52 -0.52
C ALA A 162 10.87 14.24 -0.39
N ILE A 163 11.49 13.08 -0.15
CA ILE A 163 10.77 11.80 0.00
C ILE A 163 10.02 11.70 1.34
N LYS A 164 10.49 12.34 2.42
CA LYS A 164 9.91 12.17 3.77
C LYS A 164 8.39 12.31 3.81
N HIS A 165 7.82 13.28 3.10
CA HIS A 165 6.37 13.50 3.07
C HIS A 165 5.64 12.34 2.39
N MET A 166 6.14 11.89 1.24
CA MET A 166 5.65 10.70 0.53
C MET A 166 5.79 9.43 1.36
N LEU A 167 6.87 9.29 2.15
CA LEU A 167 7.07 8.17 3.05
C LEU A 167 6.02 8.16 4.18
N ILE A 168 5.69 9.34 4.73
CA ILE A 168 4.61 9.48 5.72
C ILE A 168 3.26 9.13 5.09
N GLY A 169 2.98 9.62 3.87
CA GLY A 169 1.72 9.37 3.17
C GLY A 169 1.54 7.88 2.85
N PHE A 170 2.43 7.31 2.04
CA PHE A 170 2.35 5.88 1.70
C PHE A 170 2.54 4.96 2.91
N GLY A 171 3.36 5.35 3.89
CA GLY A 171 3.55 4.58 5.12
C GLY A 171 2.26 4.51 5.94
N ALA A 172 1.55 5.62 6.10
CA ALA A 172 0.25 5.64 6.76
C ALA A 172 -0.79 4.81 6.01
N ALA A 173 -0.81 4.88 4.68
CA ALA A 173 -1.76 4.10 3.89
C ALA A 173 -1.47 2.60 3.89
N PHE A 174 -0.21 2.17 3.74
CA PHE A 174 0.13 0.76 3.86
C PHE A 174 -0.06 0.25 5.30
N ALA A 175 0.16 1.08 6.33
CA ALA A 175 -0.16 0.73 7.73
C ALA A 175 -1.65 0.44 7.87
N PHE A 176 -2.46 1.35 7.35
CA PHE A 176 -3.90 1.23 7.39
C PHE A 176 -4.40 0.03 6.58
N ASP A 177 -3.87 -0.18 5.36
CA ASP A 177 -4.21 -1.35 4.54
C ASP A 177 -3.83 -2.65 5.27
N LEU A 178 -2.66 -2.71 5.93
CA LEU A 178 -2.26 -3.86 6.75
C LEU A 178 -3.24 -4.09 7.91
N PHE A 179 -3.62 -3.02 8.61
CA PHE A 179 -4.62 -3.08 9.69
C PHE A 179 -5.97 -3.58 9.19
N LEU A 180 -6.53 -2.92 8.17
CA LEU A 180 -7.81 -3.23 7.55
C LEU A 180 -7.89 -4.69 7.09
N PHE A 181 -6.87 -5.18 6.38
CA PHE A 181 -6.90 -6.56 5.88
C PHE A 181 -6.64 -7.59 6.98
N SER A 182 -5.85 -7.26 8.00
CA SER A 182 -5.65 -8.15 9.15
C SER A 182 -6.93 -8.29 9.98
N GLU A 183 -7.64 -7.19 10.20
CA GLU A 183 -8.95 -7.17 10.85
C GLU A 183 -9.97 -7.93 10.01
N ALA A 184 -10.02 -7.68 8.69
CA ALA A 184 -10.95 -8.34 7.80
C ALA A 184 -10.77 -9.86 7.78
N MET A 185 -9.54 -10.36 7.88
CA MET A 185 -9.28 -11.80 7.99
C MET A 185 -9.81 -12.38 9.31
N LEU A 186 -9.65 -11.63 10.40
CA LEU A 186 -10.03 -12.06 11.74
C LEU A 186 -11.55 -11.99 11.96
N LEU A 187 -12.22 -11.01 11.37
CA LEU A 187 -13.69 -10.89 11.36
C LEU A 187 -14.36 -11.69 10.23
N LYS A 188 -13.58 -12.23 9.28
CA LYS A 188 -14.05 -12.82 8.01
C LYS A 188 -14.94 -11.89 7.16
N GLN A 189 -14.92 -10.60 7.46
CA GLN A 189 -15.66 -9.56 6.78
C GLN A 189 -14.94 -8.23 6.94
N ILE A 190 -15.12 -7.31 6.01
CA ILE A 190 -14.60 -5.94 6.18
C ILE A 190 -15.52 -5.23 7.17
N SER A 191 -14.97 -4.72 8.26
CA SER A 191 -15.69 -3.88 9.22
C SER A 191 -16.14 -2.58 8.55
N GLU A 192 -17.42 -2.25 8.66
CA GLU A 192 -17.98 -1.00 8.12
C GLU A 192 -17.28 0.22 8.71
N VAL A 193 -17.04 0.20 10.03
CA VAL A 193 -16.35 1.29 10.74
C VAL A 193 -14.94 1.52 10.19
N THR A 194 -14.18 0.45 9.97
CA THR A 194 -12.82 0.58 9.42
C THR A 194 -12.86 0.95 7.95
N ALA A 195 -13.81 0.41 7.18
CA ALA A 195 -14.01 0.78 5.78
C ALA A 195 -14.34 2.28 5.61
N GLU A 196 -15.10 2.87 6.53
CA GLU A 196 -15.42 4.30 6.55
C GLU A 196 -14.19 5.20 6.75
N VAL A 197 -13.13 4.68 7.38
CA VAL A 197 -11.88 5.44 7.60
C VAL A 197 -10.97 5.41 6.36
N ALA A 198 -11.09 4.40 5.50
CA ALA A 198 -10.19 4.20 4.36
C ALA A 198 -10.14 5.41 3.39
N PRO A 199 -11.27 6.05 3.03
CA PRO A 199 -11.27 7.24 2.19
C PRO A 199 -10.47 8.40 2.80
N PHE A 200 -10.56 8.62 4.12
CA PHE A 200 -9.82 9.68 4.79
C PHE A 200 -8.31 9.46 4.70
N VAL A 201 -7.85 8.23 4.89
CA VAL A 201 -6.42 7.89 4.78
C VAL A 201 -5.92 8.12 3.36
N ILE A 202 -6.66 7.68 2.34
CA ILE A 202 -6.30 7.88 0.94
C ILE A 202 -6.30 9.37 0.56
N ALA A 203 -7.26 10.14 1.04
CA ALA A 203 -7.31 11.60 0.84
C ALA A 203 -6.09 12.29 1.47
N PHE A 204 -5.60 11.81 2.61
CA PHE A 204 -4.42 12.35 3.29
C PHE A 204 -3.10 12.05 2.55
N VAL A 205 -3.02 10.93 1.84
CA VAL A 205 -1.84 10.57 1.02
C VAL A 205 -1.63 11.59 -0.11
N LEU A 206 -2.71 12.05 -0.74
CA LEU A 206 -2.68 12.90 -1.92
C LEU A 206 -1.83 14.18 -1.75
N PRO A 207 -2.08 15.07 -0.76
CA PRO A 207 -1.30 16.29 -0.60
C PRO A 207 0.18 16.00 -0.30
N LEU A 208 0.47 14.95 0.46
CA LEU A 208 1.84 14.56 0.78
C LEU A 208 2.62 14.09 -0.45
N VAL A 209 2.00 13.24 -1.26
CA VAL A 209 2.58 12.78 -2.53
C VAL A 209 2.75 13.95 -3.50
N TRP A 210 1.78 14.88 -3.56
CA TRP A 210 1.87 16.05 -4.43
C TRP A 210 3.02 16.98 -4.05
N ILE A 211 3.22 17.26 -2.75
CA ILE A 211 4.34 18.07 -2.25
C ILE A 211 5.67 17.40 -2.58
N SER A 212 5.79 16.10 -2.29
CA SER A 212 7.01 15.34 -2.57
C SER A 212 7.34 15.32 -4.06
N GLU A 213 6.36 15.07 -4.92
CA GLU A 213 6.55 15.04 -6.37
C GLU A 213 7.05 16.39 -6.90
N ARG A 214 6.53 17.51 -6.39
CA ARG A 214 7.04 18.85 -6.74
C ARG A 214 8.48 19.08 -6.28
N ARG A 215 8.83 18.63 -5.08
CA ARG A 215 10.19 18.79 -4.53
C ARG A 215 11.21 17.89 -5.23
N LEU A 216 10.83 16.66 -5.58
CA LEU A 216 11.69 15.73 -6.33
C LEU A 216 12.11 16.29 -7.69
N ARG A 217 11.26 17.10 -8.35
CA ARG A 217 11.61 17.76 -9.63
C ARG A 217 12.77 18.75 -9.51
N GLY A 218 12.92 19.41 -8.36
CA GLY A 218 13.96 20.41 -8.14
C GLY A 218 15.35 19.79 -7.96
N ILE A 219 15.43 18.48 -7.78
CA ILE A 219 16.67 17.76 -7.48
C ILE A 219 17.20 17.18 -8.79
N ARG A 220 18.36 17.66 -9.25
CA ARG A 220 19.06 17.10 -10.41
C ARG A 220 19.40 15.63 -10.11
N SER A 221 18.89 14.72 -10.94
CA SER A 221 19.06 13.25 -10.87
C SER A 221 20.49 12.76 -11.18
N GLY A 222 21.51 13.60 -10.98
CA GLY A 222 22.89 13.35 -11.44
C GLY A 222 23.80 12.64 -10.45
N ILE A 223 23.33 12.34 -9.23
CA ILE A 223 24.16 11.69 -8.20
C ILE A 223 23.61 10.28 -7.96
N ALA A 224 23.91 9.38 -8.89
CA ALA A 224 23.73 7.94 -8.68
C ALA A 224 24.78 7.49 -7.67
N VAL A 225 24.38 7.28 -6.41
CA VAL A 225 25.27 6.72 -5.40
C VAL A 225 25.17 5.21 -5.50
N SER A 226 26.30 4.53 -5.75
CA SER A 226 26.39 3.08 -5.60
C SER A 226 26.19 2.73 -4.14
N ARG A 227 24.95 2.47 -3.74
CA ARG A 227 24.61 1.93 -2.42
C ARG A 227 24.03 0.54 -2.63
N THR A 228 24.73 -0.46 -2.10
CA THR A 228 24.21 -1.82 -2.04
C THR A 228 22.99 -1.83 -1.14
N VAL A 229 21.89 -2.38 -1.65
CA VAL A 229 20.66 -2.53 -0.89
C VAL A 229 20.75 -3.80 -0.08
N MET A 230 20.99 -3.63 1.21
CA MET A 230 20.73 -4.69 2.17
C MET A 230 19.23 -4.62 2.45
N LEU A 231 18.48 -5.63 1.97
CA LEU A 231 17.08 -5.82 2.38
C LEU A 231 17.06 -5.82 3.90
N ARG A 232 16.60 -4.71 4.49
CA ARG A 232 16.41 -4.66 5.92
C ARG A 232 15.10 -5.35 6.23
N THR A 233 15.16 -6.23 7.22
CA THR A 233 14.03 -7.04 7.65
C THR A 233 13.14 -6.29 8.63
N THR A 234 13.39 -5.01 8.93
CA THR A 234 12.67 -4.28 9.99
C THR A 234 11.19 -4.14 9.67
N ALA A 235 10.82 -3.74 8.45
CA ALA A 235 9.42 -3.65 8.04
C ALA A 235 8.76 -5.03 7.99
N LEU A 236 9.49 -6.05 7.55
CA LEU A 236 8.98 -7.42 7.51
C LEU A 236 8.76 -7.98 8.92
N LEU A 237 9.72 -7.80 9.82
CA LEU A 237 9.64 -8.19 11.23
C LEU A 237 8.55 -7.40 11.96
N GLY A 238 8.45 -6.09 11.71
CA GLY A 238 7.40 -5.24 12.27
C GLY A 238 6.01 -5.69 11.83
N SER A 239 5.82 -5.96 10.54
CA SER A 239 4.56 -6.49 10.02
C SER A 239 4.26 -7.90 10.54
N GLY A 240 5.26 -8.79 10.62
CA GLY A 240 5.10 -10.13 11.18
C GLY A 240 4.75 -10.12 12.66
N LEU A 241 5.41 -9.28 13.47
CA LEU A 241 5.11 -9.10 14.88
C LEU A 241 3.71 -8.52 15.10
N TYR A 242 3.29 -7.58 14.24
CA TYR A 242 1.93 -7.07 14.22
C TYR A 242 0.92 -8.20 13.95
N LEU A 243 1.14 -9.00 12.91
CA LEU A 243 0.24 -10.10 12.55
C LEU A 243 0.18 -11.17 13.65
N LEU A 244 1.30 -11.49 14.29
CA LEU A 244 1.32 -12.38 15.46
C LEU A 244 0.52 -11.81 16.63
N GLY A 245 0.63 -10.50 16.88
CA GLY A 245 -0.18 -9.81 17.89
C GLY A 245 -1.68 -9.89 17.60
N VAL A 246 -2.09 -9.58 16.37
CA VAL A 246 -3.49 -9.66 15.93
C VAL A 246 -4.01 -11.11 15.99
N ALA A 247 -3.22 -12.08 15.53
CA ALA A 247 -3.56 -13.50 15.61
C ALA A 247 -3.71 -13.97 17.07
N GLY A 248 -2.82 -13.53 17.96
CA GLY A 248 -2.88 -13.82 19.39
C GLY A 248 -4.14 -13.24 20.04
N VAL A 249 -4.48 -11.98 19.74
CA VAL A 249 -5.74 -11.34 20.18
C VAL A 249 -6.95 -12.11 19.65
N GLY A 250 -6.96 -12.47 18.35
CA GLY A 250 -8.01 -13.30 17.75
C GLY A 250 -8.20 -14.64 18.45
N PHE A 251 -7.10 -15.33 18.77
CA PHE A 251 -7.12 -16.59 19.51
C PHE A 251 -7.68 -16.42 20.92
N LEU A 252 -7.28 -15.37 21.64
CA LEU A 252 -7.78 -15.08 22.99
C LEU A 252 -9.30 -14.84 22.98
N ILE A 253 -9.81 -14.10 22.00
CA ILE A 253 -11.26 -13.87 21.84
C ILE A 253 -12.00 -15.17 21.60
N GLN A 254 -11.51 -15.99 20.67
CA GLN A 254 -12.14 -17.28 20.37
C GLN A 254 -12.14 -18.20 21.60
N ARG A 255 -11.11 -18.10 22.44
CA ARG A 255 -10.97 -18.93 23.64
C ARG A 255 -11.81 -18.44 24.83
N PHE A 256 -11.89 -17.13 25.03
CA PHE A 256 -12.52 -16.51 26.21
C PHE A 256 -13.91 -15.90 25.95
N GLY A 257 -14.38 -15.92 24.69
CA GLY A 257 -15.71 -15.42 24.32
C GLY A 257 -15.87 -13.91 24.44
N TRP A 258 -14.76 -13.16 24.34
CA TRP A 258 -14.79 -11.69 24.44
C TRP A 258 -15.53 -11.05 23.25
N THR A 259 -16.07 -9.85 23.46
CA THR A 259 -16.68 -9.07 22.37
C THR A 259 -15.60 -8.41 21.52
N TRP A 260 -15.88 -8.24 20.23
CA TRP A 260 -14.91 -7.71 19.26
C TRP A 260 -14.55 -6.23 19.47
N GLY A 261 -15.40 -5.44 20.13
CA GLY A 261 -15.13 -4.01 20.38
C GLY A 261 -13.82 -3.76 21.15
N PRO A 262 -13.65 -4.33 22.36
CA PRO A 262 -12.39 -4.28 23.11
C PRO A 262 -11.20 -4.87 22.34
N ALA A 263 -11.42 -5.93 21.58
CA ALA A 263 -10.37 -6.56 20.79
C ALA A 263 -9.86 -5.70 19.64
N LEU A 264 -10.75 -4.97 18.95
CA LEU A 264 -10.39 -4.05 17.88
C LEU A 264 -9.57 -2.88 18.43
N GLN A 265 -9.96 -2.37 19.61
CA GLN A 265 -9.20 -1.36 20.33
C GLN A 265 -7.80 -1.88 20.72
N MET A 266 -7.70 -3.13 21.18
CA MET A 266 -6.41 -3.76 21.51
C MET A 266 -5.53 -4.01 20.27
N ALA A 267 -6.09 -4.50 19.17
CA ALA A 267 -5.36 -4.69 17.91
C ALA A 267 -4.85 -3.36 17.35
N GLY A 268 -5.69 -2.32 17.36
CA GLY A 268 -5.30 -0.96 17.00
C GLY A 268 -4.21 -0.39 17.91
N PHE A 269 -4.29 -0.64 19.22
CA PHE A 269 -3.28 -0.24 20.20
C PHE A 269 -1.93 -0.94 19.96
N ILE A 270 -1.94 -2.26 19.70
CA ILE A 270 -0.73 -3.03 19.32
C ILE A 270 -0.15 -2.49 18.00
N GLY A 271 -1.00 -2.20 17.01
CA GLY A 271 -0.59 -1.57 15.75
C GLY A 271 0.08 -0.22 15.95
N ALA A 272 -0.53 0.65 16.77
CA ALA A 272 0.02 1.96 17.11
C ALA A 272 1.37 1.85 17.85
N LEU A 273 1.48 0.93 18.82
CA LEU A 273 2.73 0.64 19.53
C LEU A 273 3.85 0.19 18.57
N LEU A 274 3.53 -0.65 17.59
CA LEU A 274 4.50 -1.16 16.63
C LEU A 274 4.93 -0.10 15.63
N VAL A 275 4.00 0.72 15.11
CA VAL A 275 4.35 1.88 14.28
C VAL A 275 5.27 2.82 15.06
N LEU A 276 4.93 3.11 16.32
CA LEU A 276 5.74 3.95 17.20
C LEU A 276 7.13 3.34 17.44
N ALA A 277 7.22 2.03 17.70
CA ALA A 277 8.49 1.32 17.85
C ALA A 277 9.35 1.37 16.56
N VAL A 278 8.75 1.18 15.39
CA VAL A 278 9.44 1.27 14.10
C VAL A 278 9.92 2.69 13.82
N MET A 279 9.11 3.71 14.13
CA MET A 279 9.51 5.11 13.98
C MET A 279 10.66 5.49 14.92
N LEU A 280 10.62 5.03 16.19
CA LEU A 280 11.71 5.25 17.14
C LEU A 280 12.99 4.53 16.70
N ALA A 281 12.90 3.27 16.28
CA ALA A 281 14.04 2.51 15.76
C ALA A 281 14.63 3.14 14.50
N SER A 282 13.79 3.75 13.65
CA SER A 282 14.22 4.48 12.46
C SER A 282 14.83 5.85 12.76
N SER A 283 14.56 6.45 13.93
CA SER A 283 15.12 7.75 14.31
C SER A 283 16.56 7.68 14.83
N GLN A 284 17.03 6.47 15.15
CA GLN A 284 18.39 6.22 15.65
C GLN A 284 19.39 5.79 14.57
N VAL A 285 19.04 5.94 13.29
CA VAL A 285 19.90 5.65 12.13
C VAL A 285 19.95 6.86 11.20
#